data_AF-A0A963BM19-F1
#
_entry.id   AF-A0A963BM19-F1
#
_cell.length_a   1.000
_cell.length_b   1.000
_cell.length_c   1.000
_cell.angle_alpha   90.00
_cell.angle_beta   90.00
_cell.angle_gamma   90.00
#
_symmetry.space_group_name_H-M   'P 1'
#
loop_
_entity.id
_entity.type
_entity.pdbx_description
1 polymer ?
#
loop_
_entity_poly.entity_id
_entity_poly.type
_entity_poly.pdbx_seq_one_letter_code
_entity_poly.pdbx_strand_id
1 'polypeptide(L)'
;MAEFGNPEVIEEEVDILIIGGGMGACGAAYELGPWLDAAKKEGVDIKVKLVDKAAMDRSGAVAQGLSAINTYIGSEQDPADYARMVSNDLMGITRDDLAYDLGR
;
A
#
# COMPACT_ATOMS: atom_id res chain seq x y z
N MET A 1 20.03 28.98 -10.43
CA MET A 1 19.80 27.58 -10.02
C MET A 1 19.84 27.56 -8.50
N ALA A 2 18.96 26.83 -7.83
CA ALA A 2 19.07 26.67 -6.39
C ALA A 2 20.28 25.76 -6.09
N GLU A 3 21.27 26.24 -5.35
CA GLU A 3 22.33 25.40 -4.80
C GLU A 3 21.80 24.74 -3.54
N PHE A 4 21.57 23.43 -3.61
CA PHE A 4 21.48 22.60 -2.42
C PHE A 4 22.86 22.65 -1.78
N GLY A 5 22.99 23.24 -0.58
CA GLY A 5 24.26 23.35 0.13
C GLY A 5 24.81 21.99 0.58
N ASN A 6 25.45 21.96 1.76
CA ASN A 6 25.89 20.70 2.37
C ASN A 6 24.92 20.31 3.50
N PRO A 7 23.79 19.63 3.20
CA PRO A 7 22.89 19.16 4.25
C PRO A 7 23.58 18.11 5.12
N GLU A 8 23.13 18.01 6.37
CA GLU A 8 23.45 16.85 7.19
C GLU A 8 22.88 15.58 6.54
N VAL A 9 23.70 14.53 6.45
CA VAL A 9 23.29 13.23 5.94
C VAL A 9 23.00 12.32 7.12
N ILE A 10 21.77 11.82 7.19
CA ILE A 10 21.34 10.83 8.18
C ILE A 10 21.18 9.49 7.45
N GLU A 11 21.96 8.50 7.87
CA GLU A 11 21.88 7.13 7.37
C GLU A 11 21.10 6.27 8.37
N GLU A 12 20.18 5.45 7.85
CA GLU A 12 19.38 4.54 8.67
C GLU A 12 19.29 3.17 8.03
N GLU A 13 19.59 2.12 8.81
CA GLU A 13 19.42 0.73 8.41
C GLU A 13 18.08 0.20 8.93
N VAL A 14 17.28 -0.39 8.05
CA VAL A 14 16.00 -1.04 8.32
C VAL A 14 15.85 -2.25 7.41
N ASP A 15 15.10 -3.27 7.86
CA ASP A 15 14.82 -4.45 7.04
C ASP A 15 13.73 -4.18 6.01
N ILE A 16 12.72 -3.38 6.40
CA ILE A 16 11.60 -2.99 5.53
C ILE A 16 11.39 -1.48 5.63
N LEU A 17 11.45 -0.79 4.49
CA LEU A 17 11.13 0.63 4.36
C LEU A 17 9.83 0.80 3.56
N ILE A 18 8.85 1.46 4.16
CA ILE A 18 7.59 1.84 3.52
C ILE A 18 7.64 3.33 3.20
N ILE A 19 7.54 3.67 1.92
CA ILE A 19 7.60 5.07 1.44
C ILE A 19 6.20 5.54 1.06
N GLY A 20 5.68 6.51 1.81
CA GLY A 20 4.37 7.12 1.68
C GLY A 20 3.41 6.69 2.79
N GLY A 21 2.51 7.60 3.21
CA GLY A 21 1.51 7.36 4.26
C GLY A 21 0.07 7.21 3.76
N GLY A 22 -0.12 6.85 2.48
CA GLY A 22 -1.43 6.72 1.85
C GLY A 22 -2.06 5.32 1.98
N MET A 23 -3.20 5.09 1.33
CA MET A 23 -4.01 3.87 1.46
C MET A 23 -3.22 2.56 1.30
N GLY A 24 -2.41 2.43 0.25
CA GLY A 24 -1.63 1.21 0.00
C GLY A 24 -0.57 0.96 1.08
N ALA A 25 0.15 2.01 1.49
CA ALA A 25 1.19 1.91 2.50
C ALA A 25 0.63 1.67 3.91
N CYS A 26 -0.48 2.31 4.27
CA CYS A 26 -1.17 2.06 5.53
C CYS A 26 -1.71 0.62 5.59
N GLY A 27 -2.24 0.09 4.49
CA GLY A 27 -2.62 -1.32 4.38
C GLY A 27 -1.44 -2.25 4.58
N ALA A 28 -0.30 -2.00 3.93
CA ALA A 28 0.92 -2.78 4.11
C ALA A 28 1.44 -2.72 5.57
N ALA A 29 1.49 -1.54 6.17
CA ALA A 29 1.94 -1.36 7.55
C ALA A 29 1.02 -2.06 8.56
N TYR A 30 -0.30 -2.04 8.33
CA TYR A 30 -1.28 -2.78 9.13
C TYR A 30 -1.08 -4.29 9.01
N GLU A 31 -1.00 -4.79 7.77
CA GLU A 31 -0.91 -6.22 7.49
C GLU A 31 0.40 -6.81 8.01
N LEU A 32 1.50 -6.06 8.03
CA LEU A 32 2.77 -6.53 8.58
C LEU A 32 2.71 -6.91 10.06
N GLY A 33 1.84 -6.29 10.88
CA GLY A 33 1.84 -6.47 12.34
C GLY A 33 1.83 -7.94 12.80
N PRO A 34 0.84 -8.76 12.39
CA PRO A 34 0.80 -10.19 12.71
C PRO A 34 2.05 -10.98 12.27
N TRP A 35 2.65 -10.63 11.13
CA TRP A 35 3.86 -11.29 10.62
C TRP A 35 5.09 -10.92 11.45
N LEU A 36 5.19 -9.67 11.90
CA LEU A 36 6.24 -9.22 12.82
C LEU A 36 6.12 -9.94 14.16
N ASP A 37 4.91 -10.11 14.69
CA ASP A 37 4.68 -10.87 15.92
C ASP A 37 5.05 -12.35 15.78
N ALA A 38 4.77 -12.95 14.62
CA ALA A 38 5.18 -14.34 14.33
C ALA A 38 6.71 -14.46 14.25
N ALA A 39 7.36 -13.59 13.48
CA ALA A 39 8.82 -13.56 13.36
C ALA A 39 9.50 -13.38 14.74
N LYS A 40 8.95 -12.47 15.56
CA LYS A 40 9.46 -12.22 16.91
C LYS A 40 9.38 -13.42 17.83
N LYS A 41 8.33 -14.25 17.72
CA LYS A 41 8.21 -15.52 18.47
C LYS A 41 9.26 -16.55 18.04
N GLU A 42 9.70 -16.49 16.79
CA GLU A 42 10.77 -17.32 16.25
C GLU A 42 12.17 -16.75 16.53
N GLY A 43 12.25 -15.62 17.25
CA GLY A 43 13.51 -14.97 17.61
C GLY A 43 14.06 -14.05 16.54
N VAL A 44 13.27 -13.69 15.53
CA VAL A 44 13.64 -12.74 14.46
C VAL A 44 12.98 -11.39 14.75
N ASP A 45 13.79 -10.35 14.99
CA ASP A 45 13.30 -8.98 15.17
C ASP A 45 13.48 -8.21 13.86
N ILE A 46 12.37 -7.87 13.20
CA ILE A 46 12.36 -7.20 11.89
C ILE A 46 12.08 -5.71 12.11
N LYS A 47 13.04 -4.86 11.75
CA LYS A 47 12.94 -3.40 11.87
C LYS A 47 12.22 -2.82 10.66
N VAL A 48 11.02 -2.29 10.90
CA VAL A 48 10.21 -1.62 9.88
C VAL A 48 10.19 -0.11 10.11
N LYS A 49 10.36 0.69 9.05
CA LYS A 49 10.15 2.14 9.08
C LYS A 49 9.18 2.55 7.99
N LEU A 50 8.21 3.39 8.37
CA LEU A 50 7.34 4.11 7.43
C LEU A 50 7.73 5.58 7.43
N VAL A 51 7.90 6.16 6.24
CA VAL A 51 8.13 7.59 6.05
C VAL A 51 7.04 8.19 5.19
N ASP A 52 6.55 9.36 5.57
CA ASP A 52 5.64 10.14 4.74
C ASP A 52 6.09 11.60 4.70
N LYS A 53 5.87 12.25 3.56
CA LYS A 53 6.24 13.66 3.38
C LYS A 53 5.24 14.63 4.03
N ALA A 54 4.06 14.13 4.39
CA ALA A 54 2.97 14.89 4.97
C ALA A 54 2.60 14.33 6.35
N ALA A 55 1.54 14.87 6.96
CA ALA A 55 0.95 14.30 8.17
C ALA A 55 0.02 13.14 7.78
N MET A 56 0.31 11.93 8.26
CA MET A 56 -0.39 10.70 7.85
C MET A 56 -1.92 10.78 8.04
N ASP A 57 -2.40 11.46 9.09
CA ASP A 57 -3.83 11.64 9.39
C ASP A 57 -4.65 12.14 8.19
N ARG A 58 -4.02 12.92 7.30
CA ARG A 58 -4.65 13.54 6.13
C ARG A 58 -3.74 13.55 4.89
N SER A 59 -2.78 12.64 4.82
CA SER A 59 -1.89 12.54 3.66
C SER A 59 -2.60 11.90 2.44
N GLY A 60 -2.10 12.17 1.24
CA GLY A 60 -2.52 11.46 0.03
C GLY A 60 -3.93 11.77 -0.49
N ALA A 61 -4.45 10.89 -1.34
CA ALA A 61 -5.67 11.12 -2.12
C ALA A 61 -6.97 11.16 -1.29
N VAL A 62 -6.95 10.58 -0.08
CA VAL A 62 -8.15 10.45 0.79
C VAL A 62 -8.19 11.57 1.85
N ALA A 63 -7.39 12.62 1.71
CA ALA A 63 -7.33 13.73 2.66
C ALA A 63 -8.71 14.35 2.98
N GLN A 64 -9.59 14.50 1.98
CA GLN A 64 -10.93 15.07 2.18
C GLN A 64 -11.99 14.02 2.54
N GLY A 65 -11.61 12.73 2.58
CA GLY A 65 -12.52 11.61 2.54
C GLY A 65 -12.98 11.25 1.13
N LEU A 66 -13.83 10.23 1.04
CA LEU A 66 -14.45 9.76 -0.20
C LEU A 66 -15.94 9.53 0.06
N SER A 67 -16.77 9.70 -0.96
CA SER A 67 -18.22 9.48 -0.86
C SER A 67 -18.64 8.03 -1.05
N ALA A 68 -17.74 7.16 -1.52
CA ALA A 68 -18.02 5.76 -1.81
C ALA A 68 -16.75 4.90 -1.72
N ILE A 69 -16.96 3.59 -1.57
CA ILE A 69 -15.94 2.56 -1.81
C ILE A 69 -16.22 1.99 -3.21
N ASN A 70 -15.32 2.26 -4.15
CA ASN A 70 -15.55 1.91 -5.56
C ASN A 70 -15.27 0.43 -5.89
N THR A 71 -14.62 -0.30 -4.98
CA THR A 71 -14.30 -1.72 -5.18
C THR A 71 -14.78 -2.50 -3.98
N TYR A 72 -15.93 -3.17 -4.17
CA TYR A 72 -16.50 -4.11 -3.23
C TYR A 72 -17.18 -5.22 -4.05
N ILE A 73 -16.61 -6.42 -4.03
CA ILE A 73 -17.11 -7.54 -4.84
C ILE A 73 -18.37 -8.14 -4.21
N GLY A 74 -18.41 -8.22 -2.88
CA GLY A 74 -19.53 -8.83 -2.16
C GLY A 74 -19.51 -10.36 -2.26
N SER A 75 -20.51 -11.00 -1.63
CA SER A 75 -20.58 -12.47 -1.56
C SER A 75 -21.20 -13.14 -2.78
N GLU A 76 -21.82 -12.36 -3.67
CA GLU A 76 -22.62 -12.88 -4.80
C GLU A 76 -21.91 -12.76 -6.14
N GLN A 77 -20.89 -11.90 -6.25
CA GLN A 77 -20.17 -11.66 -7.50
C GLN A 77 -18.94 -12.55 -7.60
N ASP A 78 -18.65 -13.03 -8.81
CA ASP A 78 -17.41 -13.77 -9.10
C ASP A 78 -16.24 -12.77 -9.29
N PRO A 79 -15.13 -12.89 -8.54
CA PRO A 79 -13.93 -12.08 -8.79
C PRO A 79 -13.41 -12.15 -10.22
N ALA A 80 -13.71 -13.22 -10.97
CA ALA A 80 -13.36 -13.31 -12.39
C ALA A 80 -14.18 -12.33 -13.25
N ASP A 81 -15.43 -12.01 -12.87
CA ASP A 81 -16.21 -10.95 -13.53
C ASP A 81 -15.59 -9.58 -13.28
N TYR A 82 -15.08 -9.33 -12.08
CA TYR A 82 -14.33 -8.11 -11.78
C TYR A 82 -13.08 -8.00 -12.66
N ALA A 83 -12.26 -9.06 -12.76
CA ALA A 83 -11.08 -9.04 -13.62
C ALA A 83 -11.44 -8.80 -15.10
N ARG A 84 -12.53 -9.42 -15.61
CA ARG A 84 -13.06 -9.15 -16.96
C ARG A 84 -13.51 -7.71 -17.14
N MET A 85 -14.22 -7.14 -16.15
CA MET A 85 -14.65 -5.75 -16.17
C MET A 85 -13.45 -4.80 -16.26
N VAL A 86 -12.41 -5.03 -15.44
CA VAL A 86 -11.17 -4.22 -15.47
C VAL A 86 -10.46 -4.34 -16.82
N SER A 87 -10.37 -5.55 -17.37
CA SER A 87 -9.78 -5.77 -18.70
C SER A 87 -10.54 -5.01 -19.79
N ASN A 88 -11.88 -5.04 -19.76
CA ASN A 88 -12.71 -4.31 -20.72
C ASN A 88 -12.52 -2.79 -20.61
N ASP A 89 -12.44 -2.25 -19.39
CA ASP A 89 -12.22 -0.81 -19.15
C ASP A 89 -10.84 -0.36 -19.67
N LEU A 90 -9.83 -1.21 -19.53
CA LEU A 90 -8.46 -0.97 -19.97
C LEU A 90 -8.16 -1.53 -21.38
N MET A 91 -9.20 -1.73 -22.19
CA MET A 91 -9.12 -2.13 -23.60
C MET A 91 -8.31 -3.42 -23.86
N GLY A 92 -8.37 -4.36 -22.93
CA GLY A 92 -7.71 -5.68 -23.00
C GLY A 92 -6.24 -5.69 -22.59
N ILE A 93 -5.68 -4.57 -22.11
CA ILE A 93 -4.26 -4.47 -21.70
C ILE A 93 -4.16 -4.49 -20.18
N THR A 94 -4.23 -5.69 -19.61
CA THR A 94 -4.27 -5.90 -18.16
C THR A 94 -3.41 -7.05 -17.69
N ARG A 95 -3.05 -7.01 -16.41
CA ARG A 95 -2.55 -8.17 -15.66
C ARG A 95 -3.70 -8.79 -14.90
N ASP A 96 -4.44 -9.65 -15.59
CA ASP A 96 -5.70 -10.23 -15.08
C ASP A 96 -5.50 -11.03 -13.79
N ASP A 97 -4.33 -11.64 -13.64
CA ASP A 97 -3.93 -12.34 -12.42
C ASP A 97 -3.88 -11.40 -11.21
N LEU A 98 -3.34 -10.18 -11.40
CA LEU A 98 -3.28 -9.18 -10.33
C LEU A 98 -4.66 -8.58 -10.03
N ALA A 99 -5.48 -8.35 -11.06
CA ALA A 99 -6.84 -7.86 -10.87
C ALA A 99 -7.72 -8.90 -10.15
N TYR A 100 -7.59 -10.17 -10.51
CA TYR A 100 -8.28 -11.26 -9.82
C TYR A 100 -7.83 -11.41 -8.37
N ASP A 101 -6.51 -11.35 -8.12
CA ASP A 101 -5.97 -11.46 -6.76
C ASP A 101 -6.41 -10.32 -5.85
N LEU A 102 -6.59 -9.11 -6.39
CA LEU A 102 -7.16 -7.97 -5.67
C LEU A 102 -8.63 -8.21 -5.28
N GLY A 103 -9.43 -8.79 -6.20
CA GLY A 103 -10.87 -8.90 -6.03
C GLY A 103 -11.37 -10.09 -5.21
N ARG A 104 -10.51 -11.03 -4.80
CA ARG A 104 -10.92 -12.31 -4.19
C ARG A 104 -10.83 -12.36 -2.67
#